data_AF-A0A9P8D5H0-F1
#
_entry.id   AF-A0A9P8D5H0-F1
#
_cell.length_a   1.000
_cell.length_b   1.000
_cell.length_c   1.000
_cell.angle_alpha   90.00
_cell.angle_beta   90.00
_cell.angle_gamma   90.00
#
_symmetry.space_group_name_H-M   'P 1'
#
loop_
_entity.id
_entity.type
_entity.pdbx_description
1 polymer ?
#
loop_
_entity_poly.entity_id
_entity_poly.type
_entity_poly.pdbx_seq_one_letter_code
_entity_poly.pdbx_strand_id
1 'polypeptide(L)' 'MRPISYEWSSLPVELRLQIFGYVAEKQKYRATDFNRYACVSSEWQNYFERLTFRRLLIDNSQLDRFSKMTEGDKAE' A
#
# COMPACT_ATOMS: atom_id res chain seq x y z
N MET A 1 -30.13 18.39 -16.22
CA MET A 1 -29.27 18.42 -15.02
C MET A 1 -27.97 17.72 -15.36
N ARG A 2 -26.81 18.36 -15.19
CA ARG A 2 -25.52 17.64 -15.27
C ARG A 2 -25.31 16.90 -13.93
N PRO A 3 -24.78 15.67 -13.93
CA PRO A 3 -24.43 14.99 -12.69
C PRO A 3 -23.35 15.82 -12.00
N ILE A 4 -23.54 16.12 -10.72
CA ILE A 4 -22.48 16.65 -9.88
C ILE A 4 -21.54 15.48 -9.62
N SER A 5 -20.39 15.43 -10.30
CA SER A 5 -19.31 14.51 -9.90
C SER A 5 -18.58 15.16 -8.74
N TYR A 6 -18.55 14.46 -7.60
CA TYR A 6 -17.67 14.82 -6.50
C TYR A 6 -16.35 14.11 -6.72
N GLU A 7 -15.30 14.89 -6.99
CA GLU A 7 -13.97 14.36 -7.19
C GLU A 7 -13.34 13.96 -5.85
N TRP A 8 -12.66 12.82 -5.81
CA TRP A 8 -11.96 12.38 -4.60
C TRP A 8 -10.96 13.44 -4.10
N SER A 9 -10.29 14.13 -5.01
CA SER A 9 -9.34 15.19 -4.70
C SER A 9 -9.97 16.45 -4.09
N SER A 10 -11.28 16.64 -4.18
CA SER A 10 -11.95 17.77 -3.52
C SER A 10 -12.19 17.54 -2.03
N LEU A 11 -11.98 16.32 -1.52
CA LEU A 11 -12.05 16.03 -0.09
C LEU A 11 -10.82 16.59 0.64
N PRO A 12 -11.02 17.27 1.79
CA PRO A 12 -9.95 17.55 2.73
C PRO A 12 -9.10 16.32 3.03
N VAL A 13 -7.80 16.52 3.16
CA VAL A 13 -6.84 15.42 3.36
C VAL A 13 -7.16 14.63 4.64
N GLU A 14 -7.67 15.30 5.67
CA GLU A 14 -8.06 14.70 6.94
C GLU A 14 -9.19 13.69 6.75
N LEU A 15 -10.18 14.00 5.91
CA LEU A 15 -11.27 13.07 5.61
C LEU A 15 -10.79 11.88 4.79
N ARG A 16 -9.90 12.11 3.81
CA ARG A 16 -9.29 11.02 3.03
C ARG A 16 -8.50 10.07 3.93
N LEU A 17 -7.71 10.60 4.87
CA LEU A 17 -6.96 9.82 5.85
C LEU A 17 -7.88 9.05 6.83
N GLN A 18 -8.99 9.66 7.27
CA GLN A 18 -9.99 8.96 8.09
C GLN A 18 -10.63 7.79 7.33
N ILE A 19 -10.94 7.98 6.05
CA ILE A 19 -11.45 6.92 5.17
C ILE A 19 -10.41 5.79 5.04
N PHE A 20 -9.14 6.12 4.80
CA PHE A 20 -8.08 5.11 4.75
C PHE A 20 -7.94 4.33 6.06
N GLY A 21 -7.98 5.02 7.20
CA GLY A 21 -7.96 4.38 8.52
C GLY A 21 -9.14 3.43 8.73
N TYR A 22 -10.35 3.84 8.33
CA TYR A 22 -11.53 2.99 8.39
C TYR A 22 -11.41 1.73 7.52
N VAL A 23 -10.93 1.88 6.28
CA VAL A 23 -10.69 0.75 5.35
C VAL A 23 -9.63 -0.20 5.93
N ALA A 24 -8.54 0.35 6.47
CA ALA A 24 -7.46 -0.41 7.08
C ALA A 24 -7.96 -1.27 8.25
N GLU A 25 -8.73 -0.67 9.17
CA GLU A 25 -9.31 -1.38 10.31
C GLU A 25 -10.28 -2.47 9.85
N LYS A 26 -11.18 -2.17 8.91
CA LYS A 26 -12.14 -3.18 8.40
C LYS A 26 -11.46 -4.38 7.76
N GLN A 27 -10.34 -4.19 7.07
CA GLN A 27 -9.62 -5.28 6.42
C GLN A 27 -8.77 -6.09 7.38
N LYS A 28 -8.26 -5.49 8.46
CA LYS A 28 -7.57 -6.21 9.54
C LYS A 28 -8.43 -7.35 10.10
N TYR A 29 -9.74 -7.12 10.24
CA TYR A 29 -10.68 -8.16 10.69
C TYR A 29 -10.94 -9.27 9.65
N ARG A 30 -10.64 -9.03 8.38
CA ARG A 30 -10.87 -9.98 7.28
C ARG A 30 -9.62 -10.75 6.87
N ALA A 31 -8.49 -10.56 7.56
CA ALA A 31 -7.19 -11.14 7.22
C ALA A 31 -6.82 -11.01 5.73
N THR A 32 -7.31 -9.97 5.07
CA THR A 32 -7.16 -9.77 3.63
C THR A 32 -6.01 -8.83 3.35
N ASP A 33 -5.23 -9.15 2.33
CA ASP A 33 -4.06 -8.37 1.91
C ASP A 33 -4.45 -6.96 1.40
N PHE A 34 -3.61 -5.97 1.71
CA PHE A 34 -3.77 -4.58 1.30
C PHE A 34 -3.27 -4.30 -0.12
N ASN A 35 -2.61 -5.28 -0.77
CA ASN A 35 -2.05 -5.18 -2.12
C ASN A 35 -2.99 -4.53 -3.17
N ARG A 36 -4.30 -4.82 -3.12
CA ARG A 36 -5.25 -4.24 -4.10
C ARG A 36 -5.46 -2.74 -3.92
N TYR A 37 -5.34 -2.22 -2.70
CA TYR A 37 -5.53 -0.81 -2.42
C TYR A 37 -4.33 0.03 -2.86
N ALA A 38 -3.13 -0.55 -2.80
CA ALA A 38 -1.92 0.10 -3.28
C ALA A 38 -1.94 0.40 -4.79
N CYS A 39 -2.77 -0.31 -5.57
CA CYS A 39 -2.88 -0.12 -7.02
C CYS A 39 -3.92 0.93 -7.46
N VAL A 40 -4.65 1.58 -6.54
CA VAL A 40 -5.75 2.50 -6.90
C VAL A 40 -5.23 3.84 -7.41
N SER A 41 -4.26 4.43 -6.71
CA SER A 41 -3.64 5.70 -7.04
C SER A 41 -2.38 5.88 -6.20
N SER A 42 -1.51 6.83 -6.56
CA SER A 42 -0.31 7.14 -5.78
C SER A 42 -0.63 7.54 -4.33
N GLU A 43 -1.77 8.17 -4.07
CA GLU A 43 -2.18 8.52 -2.71
C GLU A 43 -2.47 7.26 -1.88
N TRP A 44 -3.25 6.33 -2.44
CA TRP A 44 -3.60 5.09 -1.77
C TRP A 44 -2.37 4.20 -1.59
N GLN A 45 -1.51 4.12 -2.60
CA GLN A 45 -0.23 3.43 -2.55
C GLN A 45 0.59 3.87 -1.34
N ASN A 46 0.83 5.19 -1.19
CA ASN A 46 1.61 5.73 -0.08
C ASN A 46 1.06 5.36 1.30
N TYR A 47 -0.26 5.25 1.45
CA TYR A 47 -0.87 4.86 2.71
C TYR A 47 -0.81 3.35 2.94
N PHE A 48 -1.29 2.55 1.98
CA PHE A 48 -1.49 1.11 2.15
C PHE A 48 -0.22 0.29 2.01
N GLU A 49 0.77 0.71 1.21
CA GLU A 49 2.06 0.01 1.12
C GLU A 49 2.75 -0.10 2.48
N ARG A 50 2.62 0.92 3.33
CA ARG A 50 3.20 0.92 4.68
C ARG A 50 2.55 -0.11 5.60
N LEU A 51 1.32 -0.54 5.27
CA LEU A 51 0.57 -1.56 6.00
C LEU A 51 0.84 -2.96 5.42
N THR A 52 1.03 -3.06 4.10
CA THR A 52 1.36 -4.32 3.42
C THR A 52 2.81 -4.73 3.65
N PHE A 53 3.74 -3.82 3.34
CA PHE A 53 5.18 -4.05 3.42
C PHE A 53 5.64 -3.73 4.82
N ARG A 54 5.83 -4.78 5.63
CA ARG A 54 6.54 -4.64 6.89
C ARG A 54 7.95 -4.15 6.58
N ARG A 55 8.43 -3.18 7.36
CA ARG A 55 9.81 -2.69 7.30
C ARG A 55 10.75 -3.89 7.44
N LEU A 56 11.46 -4.22 6.37
CA LEU A 56 12.47 -5.26 6.38
C LEU A 56 13.75 -4.64 6.98
N LEU A 57 14.19 -5.15 8.12
CA LEU A 57 15.49 -4.80 8.70
C LEU A 57 16.49 -5.85 8.23
N ILE A 58 17.44 -5.42 7.41
CA ILE A 58 18.53 -6.27 6.91
C ILE A 58 19.82 -5.82 7.61
N ASP A 59 20.47 -6.76 8.30
CA ASP A 59 21.83 -6.59 8.81
C ASP A 59 22.85 -6.81 7.68
N ASN A 60 24.04 -6.22 7.76
CA ASN A 60 25.10 -6.41 6.76
C ASN A 60 25.41 -7.89 6.49
N SER A 61 25.32 -8.75 7.51
CA SER A 61 25.49 -10.20 7.39
C SER A 61 24.42 -10.89 6.52
N GLN A 62 23.27 -10.27 6.31
CA GLN A 62 22.15 -10.81 5.54
C GLN A 62 22.05 -10.23 4.12
N LEU A 63 22.87 -9.22 3.79
CA LEU A 63 22.83 -8.54 2.47
C LEU A 63 23.07 -9.52 1.32
N ASP A 64 24.08 -10.37 1.42
CA ASP A 64 24.43 -11.35 0.36
C ASP A 64 23.28 -12.32 0.10
N ARG A 65 22.64 -12.80 1.17
CA ARG A 65 21.47 -13.69 1.10
C ARG A 65 20.27 -12.99 0.48
N PHE A 66 20.03 -11.73 0.85
CA PHE A 66 18.94 -10.94 0.30
C PHE A 66 19.13 -10.65 -1.19
N SER A 67 20.35 -10.33 -1.63
CA SER A 67 20.69 -10.14 -3.05
C SER A 67 20.32 -11.38 -3.86
N LYS A 68 20.77 -12.56 -3.41
CA LYS A 68 20.48 -13.84 -4.06
C LYS A 68 18.99 -14.17 -4.13
N MET A 69 18.20 -13.69 -3.18
CA MET A 69 16.75 -13.93 -3.14
C MET A 69 15.95 -12.98 -4.04
N THR A 70 16.52 -11.82 -4.40
CA THR A 70 15.83 -10.75 -5.15
C THR A 70 16.29 -10.66 -6.61
N GLU A 71 17.50 -11.10 -6.90
CA GLU A 71 17.94 -11.44 -8.26
C GLU A 71 17.14 -12.67 -8.72
N GLY A 72 15.95 -12.44 -9.29
CA GLY A 72 15.18 -13.50 -9.93
C GLY A 72 16.02 -14.24 -10.96
N ASP A 73 15.69 -15.52 -11.21
CA ASP A 73 16.39 -16.34 -12.19
C ASP A 73 16.61 -15.52 -13.46
N LYS A 74 17.88 -15.22 -13.77
CA LYS A 74 18.22 -14.57 -15.03
C LYS A 74 17.72 -15.51 -16.11
N ALA A 75 16.63 -15.13 -16.77
CA ALA A 75 16.13 -15.84 -17.94
C ALA A 75 17.27 -15.83 -18.97
N GLU A 76 17.91 -16.99 -19.10
CA GLU A 76 18.90 -17.31 -20.14
C GLU A 76 18.19 -17.60 -21.46
#